data_AF-A0A2U3NI42-F1
#
_entry.id   AF-A0A2U3NI42-F1
#
_cell.length_a   1.000
_cell.length_b   1.000
_cell.length_c   1.000
_cell.angle_alpha   90.00
_cell.angle_beta   90.00
_cell.angle_gamma   90.00
#
_symmetry.space_group_name_H-M   'P 1'
#
loop_
_entity.id
_entity.type
_entity.pdbx_description
1 polymer ?
#
loop_
_entity_poly.entity_id
_entity_poly.type
_entity_poly.pdbx_seq_one_letter_code
_entity_poly.pdbx_strand_id
1 'polypeptide(L)'
;VYDFGSREAMHPLMAPIVAKRVFKLSLTDVGEPFRVASPITHVREDAPPFFVLHGTNDSLIPVEQARRFTARLREVSRQPVAYAELPCAQHAFDIFGSARAAHAAVAVEQFLAETYASRRAVAQRSGTG
;
A
#
# COMPACT_ATOMS: atom_id res chain seq x y z
N VAL A 1 0.35 -4.02 0.19
CA VAL A 1 -1.05 -3.53 0.00
C VAL A 1 -1.97 -4.73 -0.03
N TYR A 2 -3.15 -4.68 0.60
CA TYR A 2 -4.07 -5.83 0.66
C TYR A 2 -5.28 -5.61 -0.26
N ASP A 3 -5.40 -6.37 -1.33
CA ASP A 3 -6.64 -6.47 -2.10
C ASP A 3 -7.28 -7.83 -1.81
N PHE A 4 -8.40 -7.84 -1.11
CA PHE A 4 -9.12 -9.04 -0.68
C PHE A 4 -10.20 -9.48 -1.69
N GLY A 5 -10.43 -8.71 -2.75
CA GLY A 5 -11.49 -8.97 -3.73
C GLY A 5 -11.22 -10.12 -4.71
N SER A 6 -9.99 -10.68 -4.71
CA SER A 6 -9.60 -11.79 -5.59
C SER A 6 -9.18 -13.02 -4.79
N ARG A 7 -9.38 -14.23 -5.35
CA ARG A 7 -8.89 -15.48 -4.72
C ARG A 7 -7.36 -15.61 -4.72
N GLU A 8 -6.68 -14.79 -5.52
CA GLU A 8 -5.22 -14.68 -5.62
C GLU A 8 -4.66 -13.64 -4.64
N ALA A 9 -5.50 -13.13 -3.74
CA ALA A 9 -5.20 -11.98 -2.91
C ALA A 9 -4.02 -12.16 -1.95
N MET A 10 -3.86 -13.37 -1.48
CA MET A 10 -3.06 -13.72 -0.32
C MET A 10 -2.85 -15.23 -0.33
N HIS A 11 -1.79 -15.68 0.34
CA HIS A 11 -1.53 -17.10 0.52
C HIS A 11 -2.79 -17.87 0.97
N PRO A 12 -3.15 -19.02 0.35
CA PRO A 12 -4.42 -19.71 0.59
C PRO A 12 -4.69 -20.09 2.04
N LEU A 13 -3.64 -20.41 2.81
CA LEU A 13 -3.76 -20.75 4.23
C LEU A 13 -4.12 -19.54 5.12
N MET A 14 -3.96 -18.32 4.62
CA MET A 14 -4.14 -17.09 5.40
C MET A 14 -5.53 -16.49 5.21
N ALA A 15 -6.18 -16.74 4.06
CA ALA A 15 -7.55 -16.27 3.80
C ALA A 15 -8.56 -16.73 4.88
N PRO A 16 -8.57 -17.99 5.35
CA PRO A 16 -9.43 -18.43 6.45
C PRO A 16 -9.14 -17.73 7.77
N ILE A 17 -7.86 -17.49 8.06
CA ILE A 17 -7.43 -16.85 9.30
C ILE A 17 -7.87 -15.40 9.31
N VAL A 18 -7.63 -14.66 8.22
CA VAL A 18 -8.05 -13.26 8.08
C VAL A 18 -9.57 -13.15 8.12
N ALA A 19 -10.31 -13.99 7.38
CA ALA A 19 -11.77 -14.01 7.42
C ALA A 19 -12.30 -14.19 8.86
N LYS A 20 -11.82 -15.21 9.56
CA LYS A 20 -12.33 -15.57 10.89
C LYS A 20 -11.82 -14.64 12.00
N ARG A 21 -10.56 -14.22 11.97
CA ARG A 21 -9.91 -13.49 13.08
C ARG A 21 -9.98 -11.98 12.90
N VAL A 22 -9.88 -11.46 11.68
CA VAL A 22 -9.91 -10.03 11.39
C VAL A 22 -11.34 -9.58 11.07
N PHE A 23 -11.98 -10.22 10.09
CA PHE A 23 -13.32 -9.83 9.67
C PHE A 23 -14.45 -10.43 10.52
N LYS A 24 -14.16 -11.46 11.32
CA LYS A 24 -15.14 -12.22 12.12
C LYS A 24 -16.26 -12.85 11.25
N LEU A 25 -15.93 -13.21 10.01
CA LEU A 25 -16.85 -13.78 9.03
C LEU A 25 -16.59 -15.27 8.78
N SER A 26 -17.63 -15.96 8.33
CA SER A 26 -17.50 -17.25 7.65
C SER A 26 -16.87 -17.07 6.28
N LEU A 27 -16.10 -18.05 5.81
CA LEU A 27 -15.51 -18.06 4.45
C LEU A 27 -16.55 -17.98 3.32
N THR A 28 -17.81 -18.30 3.62
CA THR A 28 -18.94 -18.22 2.68
C THR A 28 -19.47 -16.81 2.47
N ASP A 29 -19.18 -15.88 3.40
CA ASP A 29 -19.83 -14.56 3.47
C ASP A 29 -18.85 -13.42 3.15
N VAL A 30 -17.75 -13.75 2.47
CA VAL A 30 -16.60 -12.84 2.30
C VAL A 30 -16.76 -11.80 1.19
N GLY A 31 -17.72 -11.96 0.27
CA GLY A 31 -17.75 -11.20 -0.99
C GLY A 31 -17.73 -9.66 -0.82
N GLU A 32 -18.81 -9.11 -0.26
CA GLU A 32 -18.93 -7.65 -0.11
C GLU A 32 -18.01 -7.07 0.98
N PRO A 33 -17.87 -7.68 2.17
CA PRO A 33 -16.96 -7.16 3.19
C PRO A 33 -15.49 -7.11 2.75
N PHE A 34 -15.02 -8.10 1.98
CA PHE A 34 -13.65 -8.11 1.47
C PHE A 34 -13.46 -7.05 0.40
N ARG A 35 -14.45 -6.88 -0.48
CA ARG A 35 -14.45 -5.83 -1.50
C ARG A 35 -14.34 -4.45 -0.85
N VAL A 36 -15.21 -4.15 0.12
CA VAL A 36 -15.20 -2.85 0.82
C VAL A 36 -13.92 -2.62 1.61
N ALA A 37 -13.26 -3.67 2.09
CA ALA A 37 -11.97 -3.52 2.79
C ALA A 37 -10.75 -3.40 1.87
N SER A 38 -10.91 -3.61 0.56
CA SER A 38 -9.80 -3.56 -0.40
C SER A 38 -9.49 -2.11 -0.79
N PRO A 39 -8.30 -1.54 -0.48
CA PRO A 39 -7.99 -0.13 -0.74
C PRO A 39 -8.12 0.27 -2.22
N ILE A 40 -7.95 -0.67 -3.15
CA ILE A 40 -8.12 -0.42 -4.57
C ILE A 40 -9.53 0.08 -4.94
N THR A 41 -10.56 -0.29 -4.17
CA THR A 41 -11.94 0.18 -4.39
C THR A 41 -12.17 1.61 -3.90
N HIS A 42 -11.20 2.21 -3.22
CA HIS A 42 -11.29 3.54 -2.63
C HIS A 42 -10.34 4.55 -3.28
N VAL A 43 -9.67 4.18 -4.37
CA VAL A 43 -8.80 5.09 -5.13
C VAL A 43 -9.64 6.20 -5.77
N ARG A 44 -9.28 7.45 -5.50
CA ARG A 44 -9.97 8.68 -5.91
C ARG A 44 -8.96 9.76 -6.32
N GLU A 45 -9.42 10.80 -7.02
CA GLU A 45 -8.57 11.87 -7.55
C GLU A 45 -7.89 12.71 -6.46
N ASP A 46 -8.54 12.82 -5.31
CA ASP A 46 -8.11 13.55 -4.12
C ASP A 46 -7.33 12.68 -3.13
N ALA A 47 -6.98 11.45 -3.51
CA ALA A 47 -6.12 10.59 -2.71
C ALA A 47 -4.81 11.31 -2.32
N PRO A 48 -4.31 11.16 -1.08
CA PRO A 48 -3.08 11.80 -0.66
C PRO A 48 -1.87 11.29 -1.46
N PRO A 49 -0.69 11.92 -1.34
CA PRO A 49 0.55 11.36 -1.86
C PRO A 49 0.79 9.96 -1.28
N PHE A 50 1.20 9.01 -2.13
CA PHE A 50 1.51 7.64 -1.73
C PHE A 50 2.96 7.30 -2.02
N PHE A 51 3.59 6.58 -1.10
CA PHE A 51 4.80 5.82 -1.37
C PHE A 51 4.59 4.36 -0.99
N VAL A 52 4.69 3.47 -1.97
CA VAL A 52 4.48 2.03 -1.80
C VAL A 52 5.81 1.30 -1.93
N LEU A 53 6.15 0.48 -0.93
CA LEU A 53 7.31 -0.40 -0.90
C LEU A 53 6.82 -1.84 -0.82
N HIS A 54 7.35 -2.74 -1.65
CA HIS A 54 6.92 -4.15 -1.62
C HIS A 54 8.08 -5.11 -1.95
N GLY A 55 8.14 -6.25 -1.26
CA GLY A 55 9.15 -7.27 -1.51
C GLY A 55 8.80 -8.17 -2.69
N THR A 56 9.74 -8.41 -3.61
CA THR A 56 9.44 -9.24 -4.81
C THR A 56 9.20 -10.71 -4.49
N ASN A 57 9.60 -11.17 -3.31
CA ASN A 57 9.44 -12.56 -2.88
C ASN A 57 8.42 -12.70 -1.76
N ASP A 58 7.59 -11.68 -1.50
CA ASP A 58 6.54 -11.75 -0.47
C ASP A 58 5.62 -12.95 -0.72
N SER A 59 5.80 -13.98 0.10
CA SER A 59 5.05 -15.24 0.03
C SER A 59 3.67 -15.15 0.66
N LEU A 60 3.38 -14.06 1.39
CA LEU A 60 2.09 -13.83 2.01
C LEU A 60 1.17 -13.05 1.08
N ILE A 61 1.67 -11.94 0.53
CA ILE A 61 0.94 -11.02 -0.34
C ILE A 61 1.72 -10.82 -1.65
N PRO A 62 1.21 -11.33 -2.79
CA PRO A 62 1.90 -11.22 -4.07
C PRO A 62 2.21 -9.77 -4.46
N VAL A 63 3.40 -9.55 -5.05
CA VAL A 63 3.87 -8.20 -5.46
C VAL A 63 2.95 -7.56 -6.51
N GLU A 64 2.24 -8.38 -7.28
CA GLU A 64 1.24 -7.97 -8.27
C GLU A 64 0.15 -7.09 -7.66
N GLN A 65 -0.19 -7.28 -6.38
CA GLN A 65 -1.16 -6.43 -5.69
C GLN A 65 -0.68 -4.99 -5.59
N ALA A 66 0.60 -4.80 -5.21
CA ALA A 66 1.20 -3.48 -5.13
C ALA A 66 1.33 -2.84 -6.52
N ARG A 67 1.67 -3.63 -7.55
CA ARG A 67 1.70 -3.16 -8.94
C ARG A 67 0.33 -2.66 -9.41
N ARG A 68 -0.73 -3.45 -9.22
CA ARG A 68 -2.10 -3.07 -9.60
C ARG A 68 -2.58 -1.83 -8.86
N PHE A 69 -2.36 -1.78 -7.55
CA PHE A 69 -2.78 -0.64 -6.72
C PHE A 69 -2.05 0.65 -7.12
N THR A 70 -0.73 0.59 -7.32
CA THR A 70 0.07 1.77 -7.69
C THR A 70 -0.22 2.23 -9.12
N ALA A 71 -0.45 1.32 -10.06
CA ALA A 71 -0.95 1.65 -11.39
C ALA A 71 -2.28 2.41 -11.31
N ARG A 72 -3.25 1.87 -10.56
CA ARG A 72 -4.56 2.51 -10.37
C ARG A 72 -4.46 3.89 -9.70
N LEU A 73 -3.60 4.02 -8.68
CA LEU A 73 -3.34 5.31 -8.04
C LEU A 73 -2.76 6.32 -9.02
N ARG A 74 -1.79 5.93 -9.87
CA ARG A 74 -1.17 6.82 -10.87
C ARG A 74 -2.14 7.28 -11.95
N GLU A 75 -3.10 6.44 -12.30
CA GLU A 75 -4.15 6.80 -13.28
C GLU A 75 -5.14 7.84 -12.75
N VAL A 76 -5.43 7.81 -11.44
CA VAL A 76 -6.56 8.56 -10.87
C VAL A 76 -6.10 9.74 -10.03
N SER A 77 -5.12 9.52 -9.14
CA SER A 77 -4.72 10.51 -8.15
C SER A 77 -4.03 11.70 -8.82
N ARG A 78 -4.35 12.91 -8.35
CA ARG A 78 -3.63 14.13 -8.72
C ARG A 78 -2.38 14.37 -7.87
N GLN A 79 -2.12 13.51 -6.90
CA GLN A 79 -0.98 13.60 -5.98
C GLN A 79 0.17 12.65 -6.40
N PRO A 80 1.41 12.91 -5.96
CA PRO A 80 2.54 12.03 -6.25
C PRO A 80 2.34 10.59 -5.78
N VAL A 81 2.73 9.62 -6.63
CA VAL A 81 2.69 8.18 -6.33
C VAL A 81 4.06 7.54 -6.61
N ALA A 82 4.85 7.37 -5.56
CA ALA A 82 6.11 6.64 -5.60
C ALA A 82 5.88 5.14 -5.38
N TYR A 83 6.63 4.31 -6.09
CA TYR A 83 6.58 2.85 -5.95
C TYR A 83 7.99 2.27 -6.09
N ALA A 84 8.39 1.41 -5.17
CA ALA A 84 9.64 0.67 -5.23
C ALA A 84 9.47 -0.79 -4.81
N GLU A 85 10.08 -1.67 -5.59
CA GLU A 85 10.17 -3.10 -5.29
C GLU A 85 11.53 -3.41 -4.67
N LEU A 86 11.54 -4.28 -3.68
CA LEU A 86 12.74 -4.69 -2.96
C LEU A 86 13.11 -6.11 -3.38
N PRO A 87 14.17 -6.31 -4.19
CA PRO A 87 14.54 -7.63 -4.70
C PRO A 87 14.81 -8.62 -3.58
N CYS A 88 14.24 -9.82 -3.67
CA CYS A 88 14.39 -10.90 -2.69
C CYS A 88 13.81 -10.59 -1.30
N ALA A 89 13.10 -9.48 -1.08
CA ALA A 89 12.48 -9.20 0.21
C ALA A 89 11.21 -10.04 0.39
N GLN A 90 11.03 -10.55 1.60
CA GLN A 90 9.83 -11.26 2.04
C GLN A 90 8.79 -10.29 2.63
N HIS A 91 7.66 -10.84 3.06
CA HIS A 91 6.70 -10.13 3.89
C HIS A 91 7.39 -9.54 5.14
N ALA A 92 6.98 -8.33 5.53
CA ALA A 92 7.46 -7.65 6.74
C ALA A 92 9.00 -7.59 6.84
N PHE A 93 9.65 -7.27 5.73
CA PHE A 93 11.12 -7.21 5.59
C PHE A 93 11.80 -6.20 6.54
N ASP A 94 11.00 -5.33 7.15
CA ASP A 94 11.38 -4.20 8.00
C ASP A 94 11.26 -4.48 9.50
N ILE A 95 10.71 -5.62 9.93
CA ILE A 95 10.57 -5.97 11.36
C ILE A 95 11.93 -6.09 12.05
N PHE A 96 12.93 -6.60 11.34
CA PHE A 96 14.28 -6.78 11.88
C PHE A 96 15.23 -5.72 11.33
N GLY A 97 16.13 -5.25 12.19
CA GLY A 97 17.21 -4.34 11.81
C GLY A 97 18.11 -4.97 10.75
N SER A 98 17.92 -4.56 9.50
CA SER A 98 18.69 -5.01 8.34
C SER A 98 19.05 -3.83 7.45
N ALA A 99 20.05 -3.98 6.60
CA ALA A 99 20.40 -2.93 5.62
C ALA A 99 19.18 -2.54 4.76
N ARG A 100 18.35 -3.52 4.40
CA ARG A 100 17.11 -3.29 3.66
C ARG A 100 16.11 -2.44 4.44
N ALA A 101 15.89 -2.76 5.71
CA ALA A 101 15.02 -1.99 6.60
C ALA A 101 15.53 -0.55 6.77
N ALA A 102 16.84 -0.37 6.95
CA ALA A 102 17.46 0.95 7.07
C ALA A 102 17.27 1.79 5.79
N HIS A 103 17.49 1.20 4.60
CA HIS A 103 17.26 1.90 3.35
C HIS A 103 15.79 2.24 3.12
N ALA A 104 14.87 1.35 3.49
CA ALA A 104 13.44 1.63 3.42
C ALA A 104 13.05 2.81 4.34
N ALA A 105 13.59 2.86 5.56
CA ALA A 105 13.35 3.96 6.48
C ALA A 105 13.83 5.31 5.92
N VAL A 106 15.04 5.35 5.35
CA VAL A 106 15.58 6.57 4.71
C VAL A 106 14.72 6.99 3.52
N ALA A 107 14.29 6.06 2.67
CA ALA A 107 13.44 6.38 1.52
C ALA A 107 12.08 6.95 1.97
N VAL A 108 11.49 6.39 3.04
CA VAL A 108 10.23 6.89 3.62
C VAL A 108 10.42 8.30 4.19
N GLU A 109 11.52 8.55 4.91
CA GLU A 109 11.86 9.88 5.42
C GLU A 109 11.96 10.90 4.28
N GLN A 110 12.69 10.58 3.22
CA GLN A 110 12.86 11.46 2.06
C GLN A 110 11.53 11.79 1.39
N PHE A 111 10.69 10.78 1.13
CA PHE A 111 9.37 10.99 0.56
C PHE A 111 8.49 11.91 1.42
N LEU A 112 8.52 11.71 2.75
CA LEU A 112 7.78 12.57 3.68
C LEU A 112 8.33 14.00 3.67
N ALA A 113 9.65 14.18 3.74
CA ALA A 113 10.30 15.48 3.71
C ALA A 113 9.90 16.28 2.45
N GLU A 114 9.97 15.66 1.28
CA GLU A 114 9.56 16.27 0.00
C GLU A 114 8.07 16.61 -0.03
N THR A 115 7.23 15.71 0.47
CA THR A 115 5.78 15.91 0.55
C THR A 115 5.42 17.09 1.46
N TYR A 116 6.03 17.17 2.64
CA TYR A 116 5.80 18.27 3.58
C TYR A 116 6.31 19.60 3.05
N ALA A 117 7.51 19.62 2.46
CA ALA A 117 8.07 20.83 1.86
C ALA A 117 7.15 21.37 0.74
N SER A 118 6.68 20.48 -0.14
CA SER A 118 5.79 20.84 -1.26
C SER A 118 4.46 21.41 -0.77
N ARG A 119 3.84 20.78 0.25
CA ARG A 119 2.58 21.27 0.84
C ARG A 119 2.73 22.64 1.50
N ARG A 120 3.82 22.85 2.25
CA ARG A 120 4.11 24.15 2.88
C ARG A 120 4.29 25.25 1.85
N ALA A 121 5.01 24.97 0.76
CA ALA A 121 5.21 25.95 -0.32
C ALA A 121 3.89 26.33 -1.01
N VAL A 122 2.98 25.38 -1.21
CA VAL A 122 1.63 25.68 -1.75
C VAL A 122 0.84 26.55 -0.78
N ALA A 123 0.80 26.22 0.51
CA ALA A 123 0.07 27.00 1.51
C ALA A 123 0.57 28.46 1.62
N GLN A 124 1.88 28.67 1.54
CA GLN A 124 2.50 30.01 1.57
C GLN A 124 2.09 30.86 0.36
N ARG A 125 2.01 30.25 -0.83
CA ARG A 125 1.56 30.94 -2.06
C ARG A 125 0.08 31.34 -2.01
N SER A 126 -0.77 30.51 -1.39
CA SER A 126 -2.22 30.78 -1.30
C SER A 126 -2.62 31.82 -0.24
N GLY A 127 -1.73 32.15 0.71
CA GLY A 127 -2.00 33.11 1.79
C GLY A 127 -1.51 34.55 1.54
N THR A 128 -1.01 34.85 0.34
CA THR A 128 -0.48 36.17 -0.03
C THR A 128 -1.36 36.89 -1.07
N GLY A 129 -2.66 36.57 -1.11
CA GLY A 129 -3.64 37.14 -2.03
C GLY A 129 -4.66 38.02 -1.32
#